data_AF-A0A6B0SCQ1-F1
#
_entry.id   AF-A0A6B0SCQ1-F1
#
_cell.length_a   1.000
_cell.length_b   1.000
_cell.length_c   1.000
_cell.angle_alpha   90.00
_cell.angle_beta   90.00
_cell.angle_gamma   90.00
#
_symmetry.space_group_name_H-M   'P 1'
#
loop_
_entity.id
_entity.type
_entity.pdbx_description
1 polymer ?
#
loop_
_entity_poly.entity_id
_entity_poly.type
_entity_poly.pdbx_seq_one_letter_code
_entity_poly.pdbx_strand_id
1 'polypeptide(L)'
;MPRHGVSPGQGRPRSGREQASDRSLGAPCLRLLWLGLALALALPNSPVLWSPAEAHPLPTQGHPAKFIRIAPQLQEAFGWWNLTCPTCKGLFTAIDFGLRNQASVAWVGSVAIKLCVLLKIAPPAVCQSAVQLFEDDMVEVWTRSVLSPSEACGLLLGSSCGHWDIFSSWNISLPAVPKPPPQPPKPPAPGSPVSRVLFLTDLHWDHDYLEGTDPNCENPLCCRRDSGPPPASQPGAGYWGEYSKCDLPLRTLESLLSGLGPAGPFDMVYWTGDIPAHNIWQQSRQDQLRALTTITALVKKFLGPVPVYPAVGNHESTPVNGFPPPFIKGNQSSHWLYEAMAEAWEPWLPAEALRTLRIGGFYALSPRPGLRLISLNMNFCSRENFWLLINSTDPAGQLQWLVGELQAAEDRGDKVHIIGHIPPGHCLKSWSWNYYRIVERYENTLAGQFFGHTHVDEFEVFYDEETLSRPLSVAFLAPSATTYIGLNPGYRVYQIDGNYSGSSHVVLDHETYIMNLTEANEPGATPHWYLLYRARETYGLPNALPTAWHDLVYRMRKDTQLFQTFWFLYHKGHPPSEPCGTPCRLATLCAQLSARSDSPALCRHLVPDASLPDVQSLWSMPLLC
;
A
#
# COMPACT_ATOMS: atom_id res chain seq x y z
N MET A 1 15.73 71.61 26.04
CA MET A 1 16.70 72.38 26.84
C MET A 1 15.95 73.49 27.55
N PRO A 2 16.24 73.86 28.82
CA PRO A 2 17.37 73.48 29.71
C PRO A 2 16.95 72.41 30.77
N ARG A 3 17.80 71.48 31.25
CA ARG A 3 18.99 71.54 32.17
C ARG A 3 18.62 72.13 33.54
N HIS A 4 18.92 71.61 34.73
CA HIS A 4 19.70 70.54 35.38
C HIS A 4 18.98 70.33 36.76
N GLY A 5 18.93 69.20 37.47
CA GLY A 5 19.99 68.30 37.96
C GLY A 5 19.96 68.27 39.51
N VAL A 6 20.38 67.13 40.08
CA VAL A 6 20.76 66.86 41.50
C VAL A 6 19.73 66.14 42.40
N SER A 7 20.00 64.84 42.60
CA SER A 7 19.65 63.98 43.75
C SER A 7 20.74 64.17 44.85
N PRO A 8 20.58 63.79 46.15
CA PRO A 8 20.43 62.37 46.54
C PRO A 8 19.70 62.05 47.86
N GLY A 9 19.29 60.78 48.01
CA GLY A 9 19.71 60.00 49.17
C GLY A 9 18.69 59.66 50.28
N GLN A 10 18.46 58.34 50.41
CA GLN A 10 18.15 57.58 51.65
C GLN A 10 16.74 57.78 52.25
N GLY A 11 16.00 56.79 52.72
CA GLY A 11 16.21 55.36 52.93
C GLY A 11 14.88 54.76 53.46
N ARG A 12 14.61 53.52 53.02
CA ARG A 12 13.58 52.54 53.41
C ARG A 12 13.34 52.39 54.94
N PRO A 13 12.45 51.48 55.42
CA PRO A 13 11.17 50.93 54.92
C PRO A 13 10.09 50.82 56.05
N ARG A 14 8.84 50.42 55.75
CA ARG A 14 8.15 49.27 56.40
C ARG A 14 6.66 49.13 56.03
N SER A 15 6.33 47.90 55.61
CA SER A 15 5.11 47.12 55.84
C SER A 15 3.74 47.80 55.84
N GLY A 16 2.94 47.49 54.81
CA GLY A 16 1.48 47.58 54.83
C GLY A 16 0.92 46.41 54.02
N ARG A 17 0.27 45.49 54.71
CA ARG A 17 -0.35 44.26 54.20
C ARG A 17 -1.80 44.63 53.88
N GLU A 18 -2.20 44.63 52.61
CA GLU A 18 -3.62 44.63 52.23
C GLU A 18 -3.91 43.47 51.29
N GLN A 19 -4.80 42.61 51.77
CA GLN A 19 -5.42 41.52 51.03
C GLN A 19 -6.38 42.10 49.99
N ALA A 20 -6.21 41.73 48.73
CA ALA A 20 -7.29 41.68 47.76
C ALA A 20 -7.27 40.30 47.11
N SER A 21 -8.30 39.52 47.44
CA SER A 21 -8.63 38.27 46.77
C SER A 21 -9.07 38.61 45.35
N ASP A 22 -8.47 38.02 44.33
CA ASP A 22 -9.20 37.81 43.09
C ASP A 22 -8.86 36.49 42.39
N ARG A 23 -9.93 35.87 41.92
CA ARG A 23 -10.02 34.50 41.42
C ARG A 23 -9.57 34.45 39.96
N SER A 24 -8.51 33.71 39.65
CA SER A 24 -8.27 33.21 38.27
C SER A 24 -7.44 31.92 38.23
N LEU A 25 -7.82 30.93 39.02
CA LEU A 25 -7.35 29.54 38.84
C LEU A 25 -8.34 28.81 37.93
N GLY A 26 -8.14 28.90 36.61
CA GLY A 26 -9.06 28.26 35.66
C GLY A 26 -8.69 28.36 34.18
N ALA A 27 -7.40 28.28 33.84
CA ALA A 27 -6.96 28.28 32.43
C ALA A 27 -5.65 27.50 32.13
N PRO A 28 -4.68 27.35 33.06
CA PRO A 28 -3.45 26.59 32.76
C PRO A 28 -3.68 25.07 32.73
N CYS A 29 -4.63 24.58 33.53
CA CYS A 29 -4.83 23.14 33.75
C CYS A 29 -5.48 22.44 32.55
N LEU A 30 -6.41 23.10 31.84
CA LEU A 30 -6.94 22.56 30.58
C LEU A 30 -5.86 22.49 29.50
N ARG A 31 -5.05 23.53 29.31
CA ARG A 31 -3.99 23.54 28.29
C ARG A 31 -2.94 22.44 28.50
N LEU A 32 -2.62 22.14 29.77
CA LEU A 32 -1.76 21.02 30.15
C LEU A 32 -2.46 19.66 29.98
N LEU A 33 -3.78 19.57 30.13
CA LEU A 33 -4.55 18.38 29.82
C LEU A 33 -4.59 18.10 28.30
N TRP A 34 -4.75 19.14 27.48
CA TRP A 34 -4.70 19.07 26.01
C TRP A 34 -3.29 18.74 25.51
N LEU A 35 -2.24 19.34 26.09
CA LEU A 35 -0.86 18.93 25.82
C LEU A 35 -0.60 17.50 26.32
N GLY A 36 -1.13 17.11 27.48
CA GLY A 36 -0.95 15.78 28.04
C GLY A 36 -1.64 14.70 27.23
N LEU A 37 -2.86 14.94 26.74
CA LEU A 37 -3.57 14.03 25.84
C LEU A 37 -2.91 14.01 24.46
N ALA A 38 -2.54 15.16 23.92
CA ALA A 38 -1.85 15.25 22.63
C ALA A 38 -0.46 14.59 22.71
N LEU A 39 0.33 14.78 23.77
CA LEU A 39 1.63 14.12 23.95
C LEU A 39 1.51 12.63 24.30
N ALA A 40 0.55 12.22 25.12
CA ALA A 40 0.33 10.82 25.46
C ALA A 40 -0.23 10.01 24.28
N LEU A 41 -0.96 10.67 23.37
CA LEU A 41 -1.37 10.09 22.09
C LEU A 41 -0.27 10.23 21.01
N ALA A 42 0.64 11.21 21.13
CA ALA A 42 1.66 11.48 20.12
C ALA A 42 3.03 10.81 20.32
N LEU A 43 3.40 10.28 21.49
CA LEU A 43 4.70 9.61 21.68
C LEU A 43 4.61 8.46 22.72
N PRO A 44 5.18 7.24 22.51
CA PRO A 44 6.00 6.73 21.40
C PRO A 44 5.54 5.36 20.83
N ASN A 45 4.24 5.00 20.84
CA ASN A 45 3.78 3.69 20.33
C ASN A 45 2.48 3.71 19.50
N SER A 46 2.04 4.89 19.03
CA SER A 46 0.97 5.02 18.03
C SER A 46 1.59 5.43 16.69
N PRO A 47 1.94 4.47 15.82
CA PRO A 47 2.53 4.76 14.51
C PRO A 47 1.55 5.45 13.53
N VAL A 48 0.28 5.63 13.91
CA VAL A 48 -0.75 6.30 13.10
C VAL A 48 -0.51 7.82 12.96
N LEU A 49 0.27 8.46 13.84
CA LEU A 49 0.58 9.90 13.74
C LEU A 49 1.78 10.25 12.85
N TRP A 50 2.53 9.26 12.37
CA TRP A 50 3.91 9.49 11.91
C TRP A 50 4.27 8.75 10.62
N SER A 51 3.36 8.69 9.65
CA SER A 51 3.71 8.35 8.27
C SER A 51 3.27 9.48 7.33
N PRO A 52 4.14 10.47 7.14
CA PRO A 52 4.52 10.82 5.79
C PRO A 52 6.03 10.62 5.61
N ALA A 53 6.41 9.95 4.52
CA ALA A 53 7.77 9.90 3.95
C ALA A 53 8.83 8.92 4.49
N GLU A 54 8.54 8.05 5.45
CA GLU A 54 9.36 6.85 5.67
C GLU A 54 8.49 5.61 5.58
N ALA A 55 8.54 5.06 4.38
CA ALA A 55 7.86 3.88 3.98
C ALA A 55 8.74 2.72 4.54
N HIS A 56 8.39 2.21 5.72
CA HIS A 56 9.06 1.14 6.47
C HIS A 56 8.01 0.21 7.11
N PRO A 57 8.17 -1.13 7.04
CA PRO A 57 7.35 -2.05 7.83
C PRO A 57 7.93 -2.00 9.23
N LEU A 58 7.36 -1.21 10.13
CA LEU A 58 7.74 -1.38 11.52
C LEU A 58 7.26 -2.76 12.01
N PRO A 59 8.09 -3.43 12.82
CA PRO A 59 7.93 -4.84 13.15
C PRO A 59 6.65 -5.11 13.93
N THR A 60 5.92 -6.17 13.57
CA THR A 60 4.78 -6.74 14.31
C THR A 60 5.19 -7.37 15.66
N GLN A 61 6.01 -6.71 16.46
CA GLN A 61 6.06 -7.01 17.87
C GLN A 61 4.83 -6.43 18.58
N GLY A 62 3.71 -7.13 18.43
CA GLY A 62 2.60 -7.13 19.38
C GLY A 62 2.13 -5.76 19.85
N HIS A 63 1.81 -4.83 18.95
CA HIS A 63 1.35 -3.49 19.33
C HIS A 63 0.03 -3.45 20.12
N PRO A 64 -0.96 -4.36 19.90
CA PRO A 64 -2.06 -4.50 20.86
C PRO A 64 -1.55 -4.95 22.23
N ALA A 65 -0.59 -5.88 22.28
CA ALA A 65 -0.04 -6.40 23.53
C ALA A 65 0.90 -5.41 24.26
N LYS A 66 1.60 -4.52 23.54
CA LYS A 66 2.41 -3.44 24.11
C LYS A 66 1.52 -2.29 24.59
N PHE A 67 0.50 -1.87 23.84
CA PHE A 67 -0.45 -0.87 24.32
C PHE A 67 -1.30 -1.40 25.48
N ILE A 68 -1.70 -2.68 25.47
CA ILE A 68 -2.36 -3.36 26.60
C ILE A 68 -1.40 -3.58 27.79
N ARG A 69 -0.07 -3.66 27.58
CA ARG A 69 0.93 -3.71 28.66
C ARG A 69 1.27 -2.33 29.23
N ILE A 70 1.20 -1.29 28.40
CA ILE A 70 1.49 0.10 28.79
C ILE A 70 0.21 0.79 29.30
N ALA A 71 -0.99 0.35 28.93
CA ALA A 71 -2.26 0.89 29.42
C ALA A 71 -2.41 0.78 30.96
N PRO A 72 -2.02 -0.32 31.63
CA PRO A 72 -1.91 -0.36 33.08
C PRO A 72 -0.88 0.63 33.64
N GLN A 73 0.26 0.80 32.96
CA GLN A 73 1.31 1.74 33.37
C GLN A 73 0.89 3.20 33.15
N LEU A 74 0.08 3.49 32.13
CA LEU A 74 -0.57 4.78 31.89
C LEU A 74 -1.73 5.02 32.87
N GLN A 75 -2.50 3.97 33.23
CA GLN A 75 -3.49 4.00 34.31
C GLN A 75 -2.84 4.38 35.64
N GLU A 76 -1.67 3.84 35.95
CA GLU A 76 -0.89 4.20 37.15
C GLU A 76 -0.22 5.57 37.05
N ALA A 77 0.34 5.95 35.89
CA ALA A 77 1.08 7.20 35.70
C ALA A 77 0.20 8.46 35.59
N PHE A 78 -1.00 8.36 35.02
CA PHE A 78 -1.93 9.49 34.84
C PHE A 78 -3.04 9.58 35.89
N GLY A 79 -3.09 8.61 36.80
CA GLY A 79 -4.01 8.58 37.92
C GLY A 79 -5.49 8.62 37.55
N TRP A 80 -5.90 7.78 36.59
CA TRP A 80 -7.29 7.69 36.12
C TRP A 80 -8.27 6.99 37.08
N TRP A 81 -7.86 6.77 38.33
CA TRP A 81 -8.63 6.06 39.38
C TRP A 81 -10.02 6.63 39.67
N ASN A 82 -10.34 7.85 39.21
CA ASN A 82 -11.60 8.56 39.50
C ASN A 82 -12.39 8.98 38.26
N LEU A 83 -12.03 8.56 37.04
CA LEU A 83 -12.80 8.92 35.85
C LEU A 83 -14.05 8.06 35.77
N THR A 84 -15.21 8.59 36.19
CA THR A 84 -16.48 7.87 36.02
C THR A 84 -16.84 7.75 34.53
N CYS A 85 -17.62 6.75 34.16
CA CYS A 85 -18.03 6.57 32.76
C CYS A 85 -18.70 7.82 32.14
N PRO A 86 -19.66 8.49 32.82
CA PRO A 86 -20.23 9.74 32.31
C PRO A 86 -19.18 10.86 32.14
N THR A 87 -18.22 10.97 33.07
CA THR A 87 -17.14 11.95 32.96
C THR A 87 -16.24 11.66 31.77
N CYS A 88 -15.89 10.40 31.54
CA CYS A 88 -15.10 9.98 30.38
C CYS A 88 -15.82 10.34 29.07
N LYS A 89 -17.08 9.95 28.93
CA LYS A 89 -17.87 10.25 27.73
C LYS A 89 -18.00 11.75 27.52
N GLY A 90 -18.31 12.51 28.56
CA GLY A 90 -18.38 13.98 28.50
C GLY A 90 -17.08 14.62 28.03
N LEU A 91 -15.93 14.13 28.51
CA LEU A 91 -14.61 14.61 28.09
C LEU A 91 -14.35 14.34 26.60
N PHE A 92 -14.52 13.10 26.14
CA PHE A 92 -14.26 12.75 24.74
C PHE A 92 -15.28 13.37 23.78
N THR A 93 -16.54 13.59 24.20
CA THR A 93 -17.51 14.38 23.43
C THR A 93 -17.08 15.84 23.31
N ALA A 94 -16.53 16.44 24.36
CA ALA A 94 -16.00 17.80 24.30
C ALA A 94 -14.74 17.88 23.40
N ILE A 95 -13.90 16.85 23.40
CA ILE A 95 -12.74 16.72 22.50
C ILE A 95 -13.20 16.65 21.05
N ASP A 96 -14.14 15.75 20.72
CA ASP A 96 -14.74 15.63 19.39
C ASP A 96 -15.31 16.98 18.92
N PHE A 97 -16.17 17.61 19.73
CA PHE A 97 -16.74 18.91 19.39
C PHE A 97 -15.67 20.00 19.19
N GLY A 98 -14.63 20.01 20.03
CA GLY A 98 -13.52 20.93 19.92
C GLY A 98 -12.71 20.75 18.63
N LEU A 99 -12.44 19.51 18.23
CA LEU A 99 -11.65 19.17 17.04
C LEU A 99 -12.39 19.38 15.73
N ARG A 100 -13.73 19.44 15.74
CA ARG A 100 -14.53 19.82 14.56
C ARG A 100 -14.41 21.29 14.16
N ASN A 101 -13.83 22.14 15.02
CA ASN A 101 -13.56 23.53 14.68
C ASN A 101 -12.28 23.66 13.83
N GLN A 102 -12.37 24.33 12.68
CA GLN A 102 -11.24 24.57 11.78
C GLN A 102 -10.01 25.17 12.47
N ALA A 103 -10.21 26.07 13.44
CA ALA A 103 -9.10 26.65 14.19
C ALA A 103 -8.34 25.60 15.03
N SER A 104 -9.03 24.57 15.50
CA SER A 104 -8.44 23.46 16.25
C SER A 104 -7.65 22.52 15.33
N VAL A 105 -8.20 22.21 14.15
CA VAL A 105 -7.50 21.40 13.13
C VAL A 105 -6.20 22.06 12.72
N ALA A 106 -6.24 23.35 12.35
CA ALA A 106 -5.06 24.11 11.98
C ALA A 106 -4.01 24.19 13.11
N TRP A 107 -4.45 24.18 14.37
CA TRP A 107 -3.54 24.12 15.52
C TRP A 107 -2.87 22.75 15.64
N VAL A 108 -3.63 21.65 15.48
CA VAL A 108 -3.08 20.28 15.45
C VAL A 108 -2.06 20.14 14.32
N GLY A 109 -2.40 20.61 13.11
CA GLY A 109 -1.48 20.64 11.98
C GLY A 109 -0.20 21.43 12.27
N SER A 110 -0.33 22.63 12.85
CA SER A 110 0.82 23.46 13.25
C SER A 110 1.77 22.76 14.24
N VAL A 111 1.24 21.95 15.16
CA VAL A 111 2.04 21.15 16.10
C VAL A 111 2.71 19.99 15.37
N ALA A 112 1.99 19.28 14.51
CA ALA A 112 2.52 18.17 13.71
C ALA A 112 3.66 18.63 12.79
N ILE A 113 3.53 19.78 12.12
CA ILE A 113 4.60 20.37 11.27
C ILE A 113 5.86 20.63 12.10
N LYS A 114 5.73 21.25 13.27
CA LYS A 114 6.88 21.54 14.15
C LYS A 114 7.60 20.27 14.59
N LEU A 115 6.84 19.23 14.92
CA LEU A 115 7.41 17.95 15.30
C LEU A 115 8.06 17.25 14.11
N CYS A 116 7.44 17.27 12.92
CA CYS A 116 8.04 16.74 11.69
C CYS A 116 9.41 17.34 11.39
N VAL A 117 9.52 18.68 11.48
CA VAL A 117 10.79 19.41 11.31
C VAL A 117 11.78 19.11 12.44
N LEU A 118 11.33 19.09 13.70
CA LEU A 118 12.17 18.81 14.86
C LEU A 118 12.79 17.40 14.79
N LEU A 119 12.01 16.43 14.34
CA LEU A 119 12.42 15.03 14.20
C LEU A 119 13.16 14.75 12.88
N LYS A 120 13.29 15.75 12.00
CA LYS A 120 13.92 15.63 10.67
C LYS A 120 13.32 14.53 9.79
N ILE A 121 12.00 14.38 9.84
CA ILE A 121 11.29 13.38 9.02
C ILE A 121 11.39 13.73 7.53
N ALA A 122 11.22 15.00 7.18
CA ALA A 122 11.34 15.48 5.82
C ALA A 122 11.77 16.97 5.81
N PRO A 123 12.14 17.53 4.64
CA PRO A 123 12.40 18.95 4.52
C PRO A 123 11.19 19.79 4.98
N PRO A 124 11.40 21.00 5.53
CA PRO A 124 10.31 21.80 6.11
C PRO A 124 9.13 22.06 5.17
N ALA A 125 9.39 22.29 3.88
CA ALA A 125 8.35 22.50 2.88
C ALA A 125 7.50 21.23 2.64
N VAL A 126 8.12 20.05 2.68
CA VAL A 126 7.44 18.75 2.58
C VAL A 126 6.61 18.49 3.83
N CYS A 127 7.19 18.69 5.03
CA CYS A 127 6.46 18.56 6.29
C CYS A 127 5.20 19.45 6.31
N GLN A 128 5.33 20.70 5.87
CA GLN A 128 4.21 21.64 5.83
C GLN A 128 3.11 21.17 4.87
N SER A 129 3.46 20.89 3.61
CA SER A 129 2.47 20.54 2.59
C SER A 129 1.82 19.18 2.85
N ALA A 130 2.58 18.18 3.31
CA ALA A 130 2.06 16.87 3.66
C ALA A 130 1.07 16.96 4.82
N VAL A 131 1.42 17.66 5.92
CA VAL A 131 0.48 17.78 7.06
C VAL A 131 -0.79 18.51 6.63
N GLN A 132 -0.68 19.60 5.87
CA GLN A 132 -1.85 20.36 5.39
C GLN A 132 -2.76 19.53 4.49
N LEU A 133 -2.22 18.58 3.72
CA LEU A 133 -3.01 17.70 2.87
C LEU A 133 -3.77 16.64 3.68
N PHE A 134 -3.15 16.12 4.75
CA PHE A 134 -3.70 15.01 5.54
C PHE A 134 -4.54 15.45 6.75
N GLU A 135 -4.36 16.66 7.28
CA GLU A 135 -4.88 17.05 8.59
C GLU A 135 -6.40 16.93 8.74
N ASP A 136 -7.17 17.34 7.71
CA ASP A 136 -8.63 17.29 7.76
C ASP A 136 -9.15 15.86 7.85
N ASP A 137 -8.67 14.98 6.96
CA ASP A 137 -9.10 13.58 6.89
C ASP A 137 -8.63 12.79 8.11
N MET A 138 -7.40 13.02 8.58
CA MET A 138 -6.86 12.35 9.77
C MET A 138 -7.60 12.74 11.04
N VAL A 139 -7.89 14.03 11.23
CA VAL A 139 -8.67 14.48 12.40
C VAL A 139 -10.09 13.91 12.37
N GLU A 140 -10.73 13.85 11.20
CA GLU A 140 -12.03 13.19 11.08
C GLU A 140 -11.95 11.71 11.46
N VAL A 141 -11.00 10.98 10.90
CA VAL A 141 -10.84 9.55 11.20
C VAL A 141 -10.62 9.34 12.70
N TRP A 142 -9.80 10.17 13.34
CA TRP A 142 -9.51 10.07 14.76
C TRP A 142 -10.73 10.35 15.64
N THR A 143 -11.47 11.42 15.34
CA THR A 143 -12.71 11.76 16.05
C THR A 143 -13.79 10.69 15.91
N ARG A 144 -13.79 9.95 14.80
CA ARG A 144 -14.73 8.85 14.52
C ARG A 144 -14.22 7.47 14.92
N SER A 145 -12.99 7.36 15.43
CA SER A 145 -12.38 6.10 15.88
C SER A 145 -11.77 6.28 17.27
N VAL A 146 -10.45 6.45 17.38
CA VAL A 146 -9.68 6.45 18.63
C VAL A 146 -10.21 7.45 19.66
N LEU A 147 -10.71 8.61 19.23
CA LEU A 147 -11.24 9.66 20.11
C LEU A 147 -12.77 9.60 20.27
N SER A 148 -13.43 8.65 19.62
CA SER A 148 -14.85 8.41 19.84
C SER A 148 -15.11 8.08 21.30
N PRO A 149 -16.14 8.67 21.94
CA PRO A 149 -16.45 8.38 23.34
C PRO A 149 -16.69 6.89 23.64
N SER A 150 -17.20 6.11 22.68
CA SER A 150 -17.40 4.67 22.87
C SER A 150 -16.08 3.90 22.88
N GLU A 151 -15.19 4.20 21.93
CA GLU A 151 -13.89 3.55 21.77
C GLU A 151 -12.99 3.91 22.95
N ALA A 152 -12.71 5.20 23.12
CA ALA A 152 -11.77 5.67 24.12
C ALA A 152 -12.18 5.23 25.53
N CYS A 153 -13.44 5.42 25.92
CA CYS A 153 -13.90 5.03 27.25
C CYS A 153 -14.03 3.51 27.40
N GLY A 154 -14.29 2.76 26.32
CA GLY A 154 -14.22 1.31 26.32
C GLY A 154 -12.81 0.79 26.60
N LEU A 155 -11.80 1.41 26.01
CA LEU A 155 -10.39 1.10 26.26
C LEU A 155 -9.96 1.47 27.69
N LEU A 156 -10.35 2.65 28.18
CA LEU A 156 -9.88 3.16 29.48
C LEU A 156 -10.58 2.55 30.70
N LEU A 157 -11.90 2.35 30.59
CA LEU A 157 -12.77 1.96 31.71
C LEU A 157 -13.44 0.60 31.52
N GLY A 158 -13.11 -0.11 30.43
CA GLY A 158 -13.63 -1.44 30.12
C GLY A 158 -15.02 -1.44 29.49
N SER A 159 -15.53 -2.66 29.24
CA SER A 159 -16.76 -2.93 28.49
C SER A 159 -18.03 -2.35 29.12
N SER A 160 -18.01 -2.02 30.41
CA SER A 160 -19.13 -1.35 31.08
C SER A 160 -19.33 0.10 30.63
N CYS A 161 -18.32 0.73 30.01
CA CYS A 161 -18.41 2.13 29.57
C CYS A 161 -18.42 2.30 28.05
N GLY A 162 -17.86 1.35 27.30
CA GLY A 162 -17.80 1.41 25.85
C GLY A 162 -17.34 0.09 25.25
N HIS A 163 -16.92 0.11 23.99
CA HIS A 163 -16.39 -1.05 23.28
C HIS A 163 -15.20 -0.57 22.46
N TRP A 164 -14.06 -1.26 22.56
CA TRP A 164 -12.87 -0.97 21.75
C TRP A 164 -12.77 -2.03 20.67
N ASP A 165 -13.07 -1.66 19.41
CA ASP A 165 -13.11 -2.60 18.28
C ASP A 165 -12.20 -2.22 17.10
N ILE A 166 -11.39 -1.19 17.26
CA ILE A 166 -10.39 -0.78 16.26
C ILE A 166 -9.48 -1.96 15.91
N PHE A 167 -9.49 -2.34 14.63
CA PHE A 167 -8.79 -3.50 14.07
C PHE A 167 -9.07 -4.83 14.79
N SER A 168 -10.28 -4.98 15.35
CA SER A 168 -10.74 -6.25 15.90
C SER A 168 -10.74 -7.37 14.86
N SER A 169 -10.63 -8.61 15.34
CA SER A 169 -10.70 -9.78 14.46
C SER A 169 -12.12 -9.99 13.96
N TRP A 170 -12.28 -10.30 12.68
CA TRP A 170 -13.55 -10.63 12.05
C TRP A 170 -13.37 -11.78 11.07
N ASN A 171 -14.46 -12.47 10.75
CA ASN A 171 -14.47 -13.60 9.83
C ASN A 171 -15.58 -13.44 8.78
N ILE A 172 -15.29 -13.85 7.55
CA ILE A 172 -16.29 -14.02 6.51
C ILE A 172 -17.05 -15.33 6.68
N SER A 173 -18.23 -15.41 6.09
CA SER A 173 -19.01 -16.65 6.01
C SER A 173 -18.86 -17.27 4.63
N LEU A 174 -18.30 -18.49 4.58
CA LEU A 174 -18.31 -19.32 3.39
C LEU A 174 -19.68 -20.00 3.23
N PRO A 175 -20.13 -20.29 2.00
CA PRO A 175 -21.38 -20.98 1.76
C PRO A 175 -21.32 -22.43 2.28
N ALA A 176 -22.50 -23.00 2.56
CA ALA A 176 -22.62 -24.40 3.01
C ALA A 176 -22.34 -25.44 1.91
N VAL A 177 -22.07 -25.01 0.67
CA VAL A 177 -21.69 -25.89 -0.44
C VAL A 177 -20.37 -26.59 -0.08
N PRO A 178 -20.35 -27.94 -0.01
CA PRO A 178 -19.14 -28.68 0.33
C PRO A 178 -18.01 -28.38 -0.65
N LYS A 179 -16.81 -28.12 -0.13
CA LYS A 179 -15.60 -27.95 -0.95
C LYS A 179 -15.37 -29.21 -1.80
N PRO A 180 -15.31 -29.11 -3.14
CA PRO A 180 -14.95 -30.24 -3.98
C PRO A 180 -13.55 -30.76 -3.66
N PRO A 181 -13.27 -32.07 -3.87
CA PRO A 181 -11.92 -32.59 -3.70
C PRO A 181 -10.90 -31.79 -4.53
N PRO A 182 -9.72 -31.44 -4.00
CA PRO A 182 -8.67 -30.76 -4.75
C PRO A 182 -8.33 -31.47 -6.06
N GLN A 183 -8.33 -30.74 -7.17
CA GLN A 183 -8.02 -31.23 -8.52
C GLN A 183 -7.00 -30.28 -9.17
N PRO A 184 -5.71 -30.66 -9.19
CA PRO A 184 -4.71 -29.82 -9.84
C PRO A 184 -5.02 -29.67 -11.34
N PRO A 185 -4.76 -28.49 -11.91
CA PRO A 185 -4.90 -28.26 -13.35
C PRO A 185 -4.10 -29.30 -14.15
N LYS A 186 -4.74 -29.86 -15.18
CA LYS A 186 -4.05 -30.77 -16.10
C LYS A 186 -3.22 -29.93 -17.08
N PRO A 187 -2.00 -30.39 -17.46
CA PRO A 187 -1.26 -29.76 -18.54
C PRO A 187 -2.12 -29.67 -19.81
N PRO A 188 -2.09 -28.55 -20.55
CA PRO A 188 -2.79 -28.43 -21.82
C PRO A 188 -2.32 -29.51 -22.80
N ALA A 189 -3.22 -29.98 -23.66
CA ALA A 189 -2.84 -30.91 -24.72
C ALA A 189 -1.84 -30.24 -25.69
N PRO A 190 -0.89 -30.99 -26.28
CA PRO A 190 0.00 -30.43 -27.30
C PRO A 190 -0.77 -29.74 -28.43
N GLY A 191 -0.38 -28.50 -28.75
CA GLY A 191 -1.07 -27.70 -29.77
C GLY A 191 -2.32 -26.96 -29.30
N SER A 192 -2.67 -27.02 -28.00
CA SER A 192 -3.76 -26.21 -27.44
C SER A 192 -3.48 -24.71 -27.63
N PRO A 193 -4.51 -23.88 -27.89
CA PRO A 193 -4.35 -22.43 -27.96
C PRO A 193 -3.70 -21.86 -26.70
N VAL A 194 -2.80 -20.88 -26.88
CA VAL A 194 -2.19 -20.13 -25.77
C VAL A 194 -2.57 -18.67 -25.93
N SER A 195 -3.06 -18.08 -24.85
CA SER A 195 -3.41 -16.68 -24.77
C SER A 195 -2.24 -15.87 -24.22
N ARG A 196 -1.98 -14.69 -24.77
CA ARG A 196 -0.95 -13.77 -24.26
C ARG A 196 -1.62 -12.57 -23.61
N VAL A 197 -1.28 -12.32 -22.35
CA VAL A 197 -1.85 -11.23 -21.55
C VAL A 197 -0.75 -10.29 -21.12
N LEU A 198 -0.83 -9.03 -21.55
CA LEU A 198 0.05 -7.98 -21.06
C LEU A 198 -0.35 -7.62 -19.62
N PHE A 199 0.64 -7.38 -18.78
CA PHE A 199 0.45 -6.93 -17.41
C PHE A 199 1.24 -5.64 -17.19
N LEU A 200 0.51 -4.57 -16.90
CA LEU A 200 1.03 -3.25 -16.59
C LEU A 200 0.73 -2.93 -15.13
N THR A 201 1.69 -2.37 -14.41
CA THR A 201 1.50 -1.99 -13.01
C THR A 201 2.49 -0.91 -12.62
N ASP A 202 2.13 -0.07 -11.66
CA ASP A 202 3.04 0.89 -11.01
C ASP A 202 3.74 1.77 -12.06
N LEU A 203 2.93 2.47 -12.86
CA LEU A 203 3.41 3.34 -13.94
C LEU A 203 4.05 4.61 -13.39
N HIS A 204 3.48 5.15 -12.31
CA HIS A 204 3.91 6.36 -11.62
C HIS A 204 4.41 7.44 -12.58
N TRP A 205 3.47 8.00 -13.34
CA TRP A 205 3.76 9.13 -14.19
C TRP A 205 3.99 10.38 -13.35
N ASP A 206 5.20 10.92 -13.48
CA ASP A 206 5.57 12.23 -12.95
C ASP A 206 5.48 13.29 -14.04
N HIS A 207 4.47 14.14 -13.93
CA HIS A 207 4.27 15.28 -14.82
C HIS A 207 5.42 16.30 -14.72
N ASP A 208 6.09 16.38 -13.57
CA ASP A 208 7.11 17.37 -13.28
C ASP A 208 8.54 16.82 -13.35
N TYR A 209 8.71 15.59 -13.84
CA TYR A 209 10.02 15.04 -14.16
C TYR A 209 10.78 15.99 -15.09
N LEU A 210 12.04 16.25 -14.76
CA LEU A 210 12.92 17.13 -15.54
C LEU A 210 14.34 16.57 -15.61
N GLU A 211 14.79 16.24 -16.81
CA GLU A 211 16.16 15.78 -17.05
C GLU A 211 17.21 16.81 -16.58
N GLY A 212 18.34 16.32 -16.07
CA GLY A 212 19.44 17.15 -15.58
C GLY A 212 19.27 17.71 -14.17
N THR A 213 18.12 17.48 -13.52
CA THR A 213 17.90 17.86 -12.11
C THR A 213 18.55 16.86 -11.15
N ASP A 214 18.66 17.21 -9.86
CA ASP A 214 19.30 16.38 -8.86
C ASP A 214 18.49 15.09 -8.59
N PRO A 215 19.04 13.90 -8.87
CA PRO A 215 18.37 12.65 -8.53
C PRO A 215 18.50 12.28 -7.05
N ASN A 216 19.38 12.94 -6.29
CA ASN A 216 19.67 12.67 -4.88
C ASN A 216 19.26 13.82 -3.95
N CYS A 217 18.24 14.59 -4.36
CA CYS A 217 17.70 15.71 -3.59
C CYS A 217 17.19 15.29 -2.19
N GLU A 218 16.95 16.27 -1.31
CA GLU A 218 16.48 15.99 0.06
C GLU A 218 15.00 15.54 0.14
N ASN A 219 14.21 15.79 -0.91
CA ASN A 219 12.79 15.42 -0.93
C ASN A 219 12.59 13.89 -1.10
N PRO A 220 11.42 13.34 -0.74
CA PRO A 220 11.15 11.89 -0.90
C PRO A 220 11.07 11.41 -2.35
N LEU A 221 10.80 12.31 -3.30
CA LEU A 221 10.83 12.08 -4.76
C LEU A 221 11.67 13.20 -5.40
N CYS A 222 12.62 12.81 -6.24
CA CYS A 222 13.59 13.68 -6.91
C CYS A 222 13.45 13.60 -8.44
N CYS A 223 14.44 14.11 -9.18
CA CYS A 223 14.43 14.22 -10.66
C CYS A 223 13.32 15.14 -11.20
N ARG A 224 12.87 16.10 -10.40
CA ARG A 224 11.73 16.98 -10.67
C ARG A 224 12.15 18.43 -10.77
N ARG A 225 11.27 19.28 -11.32
CA ARG A 225 11.47 20.73 -11.42
C ARG A 225 11.89 21.40 -10.10
N ASP A 226 11.44 20.88 -8.97
CA ASP A 226 11.72 21.39 -7.62
C ASP A 226 12.93 20.72 -6.93
N SER A 227 13.59 19.76 -7.58
CA SER A 227 14.74 19.03 -7.02
C SER A 227 16.04 19.86 -7.05
N GLY A 228 16.09 20.93 -7.85
CA GLY A 228 17.30 21.74 -8.04
C GLY A 228 18.36 21.05 -8.91
N PRO A 229 19.50 21.71 -9.16
CA PRO A 229 20.61 21.11 -9.91
C PRO A 229 21.44 20.16 -9.02
N PRO A 230 22.00 19.07 -9.58
CA PRO A 230 22.89 18.19 -8.85
C PRO A 230 24.22 18.90 -8.48
N PRO A 231 24.96 18.40 -7.49
CA PRO A 231 26.36 18.80 -7.28
C PRO A 231 27.19 18.57 -8.55
N ALA A 232 28.18 19.44 -8.82
CA ALA A 232 29.02 19.36 -10.02
C ALA A 232 29.80 18.03 -10.19
N SER A 233 29.92 17.24 -9.12
CA SER A 233 30.57 15.92 -9.12
C SER A 233 29.65 14.77 -9.53
N GLN A 234 28.36 15.01 -9.77
CA GLN A 234 27.38 13.98 -10.11
C GLN A 234 26.60 14.37 -11.37
N PRO A 235 26.24 13.40 -12.23
CA PRO A 235 25.31 13.66 -13.33
C PRO A 235 23.92 14.01 -12.77
N GLY A 236 23.17 14.80 -13.54
CA GLY A 236 21.75 15.00 -13.28
C GLY A 236 20.91 13.86 -13.84
N ALA A 237 19.62 13.88 -13.51
CA ALA A 237 18.64 12.88 -13.88
C ALA A 237 18.65 12.58 -15.40
N GLY A 238 18.70 11.30 -15.76
CA GLY A 238 18.65 10.84 -17.13
C GLY A 238 17.39 11.27 -17.90
N TYR A 239 17.44 11.20 -19.23
CA TYR A 239 16.30 11.59 -20.07
C TYR A 239 15.13 10.61 -19.96
N TRP A 240 15.38 9.30 -19.86
CA TRP A 240 14.33 8.28 -19.82
C TRP A 240 13.89 7.87 -18.41
N GLY A 241 14.52 8.43 -17.38
CA GLY A 241 14.41 7.97 -16.00
C GLY A 241 15.80 7.88 -15.36
N GLU A 242 15.84 7.60 -14.06
CA GLU A 242 17.09 7.56 -13.30
C GLU A 242 17.06 6.45 -12.24
N TYR A 243 18.22 5.85 -11.96
CA TYR A 243 18.36 4.87 -10.88
C TYR A 243 18.44 5.57 -9.50
N SER A 244 17.33 6.17 -9.08
CA SER A 244 17.18 6.81 -7.77
C SER A 244 15.71 6.77 -7.30
N LYS A 245 15.38 7.54 -6.27
CA LYS A 245 14.03 7.85 -5.81
C LYS A 245 13.35 8.82 -6.77
N CYS A 246 13.14 8.36 -7.99
CA CYS A 246 12.56 9.11 -9.10
C CYS A 246 11.51 8.26 -9.81
N ASP A 247 10.51 8.94 -10.37
CA ASP A 247 9.42 8.35 -11.16
C ASP A 247 9.61 8.65 -12.66
N LEU A 248 8.66 8.26 -13.51
CA LEU A 248 8.85 8.30 -14.95
C LEU A 248 8.30 9.57 -15.61
N PRO A 249 9.01 10.15 -16.60
CA PRO A 249 8.41 11.09 -17.52
C PRO A 249 7.47 10.38 -18.50
N LEU A 250 6.46 11.10 -19.01
CA LEU A 250 5.45 10.56 -19.93
C LEU A 250 6.04 9.88 -21.17
N ARG A 251 7.17 10.40 -21.68
CA ARG A 251 7.90 9.87 -22.83
C ARG A 251 8.38 8.44 -22.65
N THR A 252 8.72 8.03 -21.43
CA THR A 252 9.14 6.65 -21.13
C THR A 252 7.95 5.69 -21.17
N LEU A 253 6.79 6.13 -20.67
CA LEU A 253 5.54 5.36 -20.79
C LEU A 253 5.07 5.27 -22.25
N GLU A 254 5.21 6.33 -23.04
CA GLU A 254 4.95 6.29 -24.48
C GLU A 254 5.92 5.34 -25.20
N SER A 255 7.22 5.36 -24.84
CA SER A 255 8.21 4.41 -25.35
C SER A 255 7.84 2.96 -25.04
N LEU A 256 7.48 2.66 -23.79
CA LEU A 256 7.01 1.33 -23.35
C LEU A 256 5.89 0.83 -24.26
N LEU A 257 4.83 1.61 -24.39
CA LEU A 257 3.63 1.22 -25.15
C LEU A 257 3.91 1.11 -26.65
N SER A 258 4.78 1.96 -27.20
CA SER A 258 5.21 1.87 -28.60
C SER A 258 6.08 0.64 -28.89
N GLY A 259 6.80 0.14 -27.88
CA GLY A 259 7.72 -1.00 -27.97
C GLY A 259 7.06 -2.37 -27.78
N LEU A 260 5.73 -2.44 -27.62
CA LEU A 260 5.01 -3.69 -27.33
C LEU A 260 4.95 -4.68 -28.50
N GLY A 261 5.23 -4.24 -29.73
CA GLY A 261 5.07 -5.05 -30.95
C GLY A 261 5.71 -6.45 -30.88
N PRO A 262 7.01 -6.58 -30.53
CA PRO A 262 7.69 -7.87 -30.42
C PRO A 262 7.17 -8.78 -29.28
N ALA A 263 6.49 -8.22 -28.27
CA ALA A 263 5.95 -8.98 -27.13
C ALA A 263 4.52 -9.47 -27.38
N GLY A 264 3.78 -8.81 -28.27
CA GLY A 264 2.42 -9.15 -28.67
C GLY A 264 2.31 -10.22 -29.75
N PRO A 265 1.12 -10.41 -30.36
CA PRO A 265 -0.14 -9.73 -30.00
C PRO A 265 -0.68 -10.19 -28.64
N PHE A 266 -1.59 -9.39 -28.05
CA PHE A 266 -2.24 -9.68 -26.77
C PHE A 266 -3.75 -9.84 -26.94
N ASP A 267 -4.34 -10.77 -26.19
CA ASP A 267 -5.80 -10.97 -26.17
C ASP A 267 -6.50 -9.98 -25.23
N MET A 268 -5.80 -9.59 -24.15
CA MET A 268 -6.28 -8.66 -23.12
C MET A 268 -5.09 -8.12 -22.32
N VAL A 269 -5.34 -7.07 -21.55
CA VAL A 269 -4.34 -6.44 -20.66
C VAL A 269 -4.90 -6.36 -19.24
N TYR A 270 -4.08 -6.71 -18.26
CA TYR A 270 -4.34 -6.43 -16.84
C TYR A 270 -3.52 -5.21 -16.44
N TRP A 271 -4.16 -4.23 -15.79
CA TRP A 271 -3.52 -2.98 -15.40
C TRP A 271 -3.76 -2.64 -13.94
N THR A 272 -2.85 -2.98 -13.04
CA THR A 272 -3.12 -3.01 -11.60
C THR A 272 -2.84 -1.71 -10.85
N GLY A 273 -3.11 -0.56 -11.46
CA GLY A 273 -3.11 0.74 -10.76
C GLY A 273 -1.74 1.39 -10.59
N ASP A 274 -1.69 2.36 -9.68
CA ASP A 274 -0.56 3.24 -9.38
C ASP A 274 -0.07 4.03 -10.60
N ILE A 275 -0.94 4.94 -10.99
CA ILE A 275 -0.77 5.87 -12.10
C ILE A 275 -0.01 7.13 -11.66
N PRO A 276 -0.38 7.82 -10.55
CA PRO A 276 0.30 9.04 -10.15
C PRO A 276 1.65 8.77 -9.46
N ALA A 277 2.58 9.73 -9.55
CA ALA A 277 3.89 9.66 -8.92
C ALA A 277 3.87 9.71 -7.37
N HIS A 278 5.05 9.56 -6.75
CA HIS A 278 5.25 9.60 -5.30
C HIS A 278 5.40 11.02 -4.71
N ASN A 279 4.96 12.07 -5.41
CA ASN A 279 4.95 13.45 -4.91
C ASN A 279 3.79 13.71 -3.93
N ILE A 280 3.57 12.80 -2.98
CA ILE A 280 2.38 12.67 -2.13
C ILE A 280 2.09 13.88 -1.22
N TRP A 281 3.07 14.77 -1.04
CA TRP A 281 2.90 16.02 -0.30
C TRP A 281 2.33 17.16 -1.16
N GLN A 282 2.20 16.96 -2.47
CA GLN A 282 1.82 17.99 -3.43
C GLN A 282 0.91 17.41 -4.52
N GLN A 283 -0.22 16.83 -4.12
CA GLN A 283 -1.20 16.24 -5.03
C GLN A 283 -2.61 16.77 -4.75
N SER A 284 -3.22 17.39 -5.76
CA SER A 284 -4.65 17.72 -5.73
C SER A 284 -5.48 16.64 -6.43
N ARG A 285 -6.80 16.63 -6.20
CA ARG A 285 -7.71 15.73 -6.93
C ARG A 285 -7.63 15.95 -8.44
N GLN A 286 -7.41 17.19 -8.87
CA GLN A 286 -7.28 17.52 -10.29
C GLN A 286 -6.02 16.89 -10.89
N ASP A 287 -4.93 16.80 -10.13
CA ASP A 287 -3.70 16.16 -10.59
C ASP A 287 -3.90 14.64 -10.72
N GLN A 288 -4.58 14.01 -9.75
CA GLN A 288 -4.94 12.58 -9.84
C GLN A 288 -5.84 12.28 -11.04
N LEU A 289 -6.87 13.09 -11.27
CA LEU A 289 -7.74 12.91 -12.44
C LEU A 289 -7.02 13.18 -13.76
N ARG A 290 -6.05 14.12 -13.79
CA ARG A 290 -5.19 14.34 -14.95
C ARG A 290 -4.33 13.11 -15.23
N ALA A 291 -3.71 12.52 -14.21
CA ALA A 291 -2.92 11.30 -14.33
C ALA A 291 -3.78 10.15 -14.88
N LEU A 292 -4.92 9.89 -14.24
CA LEU A 292 -5.88 8.86 -14.66
C LEU A 292 -6.26 9.00 -16.13
N THR A 293 -6.73 10.18 -16.54
CA THR A 293 -7.24 10.42 -17.90
C THR A 293 -6.12 10.40 -18.94
N THR A 294 -4.96 10.98 -18.64
CA THR A 294 -3.81 11.03 -19.57
C THR A 294 -3.26 9.64 -19.85
N ILE A 295 -3.00 8.86 -18.80
CA ILE A 295 -2.42 7.53 -18.96
C ILE A 295 -3.45 6.54 -19.52
N THR A 296 -4.72 6.62 -19.12
CA THR A 296 -5.79 5.81 -19.73
C THR A 296 -5.89 6.08 -21.24
N ALA A 297 -5.84 7.35 -21.66
CA ALA A 297 -5.87 7.72 -23.08
C ALA A 297 -4.62 7.23 -23.84
N LEU A 298 -3.43 7.32 -23.22
CA LEU A 298 -2.19 6.82 -23.80
C LEU A 298 -2.23 5.30 -24.00
N VAL A 299 -2.64 4.55 -22.97
CA VAL A 299 -2.81 3.09 -23.02
C VAL A 299 -3.81 2.71 -24.11
N LYS A 300 -4.97 3.39 -24.17
CA LYS A 300 -5.99 3.17 -25.21
C LYS A 300 -5.47 3.45 -26.62
N LYS A 301 -4.67 4.51 -26.80
CA LYS A 301 -4.07 4.89 -28.10
C LYS A 301 -3.21 3.76 -28.68
N PHE A 302 -2.38 3.12 -27.86
CA PHE A 302 -1.42 2.11 -28.32
C PHE A 302 -1.98 0.68 -28.37
N LEU A 303 -2.89 0.33 -27.46
CA LEU A 303 -3.51 -1.00 -27.43
C LEU A 303 -4.71 -1.14 -28.38
N GLY A 304 -5.29 -0.02 -28.81
CA GLY A 304 -6.38 0.00 -29.78
C GLY A 304 -7.59 -0.80 -29.29
N PRO A 305 -8.02 -1.86 -30.01
CA PRO A 305 -9.21 -2.64 -29.66
C PRO A 305 -8.98 -3.66 -28.55
N VAL A 306 -7.73 -3.91 -28.12
CA VAL A 306 -7.44 -4.89 -27.06
C VAL A 306 -8.06 -4.40 -25.74
N PRO A 307 -8.92 -5.21 -25.07
CA PRO A 307 -9.54 -4.79 -23.82
C PRO A 307 -8.51 -4.71 -22.69
N VAL A 308 -8.63 -3.66 -21.87
CA VAL A 308 -7.80 -3.43 -20.68
C VAL A 308 -8.68 -3.53 -19.45
N TYR A 309 -8.26 -4.32 -18.47
CA TYR A 309 -8.99 -4.53 -17.22
C TYR A 309 -8.16 -3.96 -16.06
N PRO A 310 -8.49 -2.75 -15.58
CA PRO A 310 -7.71 -2.10 -14.53
C PRO A 310 -8.09 -2.58 -13.13
N ALA A 311 -7.17 -2.43 -12.18
CA ALA A 311 -7.45 -2.44 -10.74
C ALA A 311 -7.01 -1.11 -10.11
N VAL A 312 -7.56 -0.79 -8.94
CA VAL A 312 -7.25 0.45 -8.22
C VAL A 312 -6.05 0.22 -7.30
N GLY A 313 -4.99 0.98 -7.50
CA GLY A 313 -3.83 1.09 -6.63
C GLY A 313 -3.96 2.17 -5.57
N ASN A 314 -2.93 2.31 -4.74
CA ASN A 314 -2.97 3.12 -3.54
C ASN A 314 -2.58 4.60 -3.76
N HIS A 315 -1.94 4.90 -4.90
CA HIS A 315 -1.61 6.27 -5.32
C HIS A 315 -2.72 7.00 -6.09
N GLU A 316 -3.82 6.32 -6.47
CA GLU A 316 -4.90 6.95 -7.25
C GLU A 316 -5.67 8.05 -6.49
N SER A 317 -5.71 7.97 -5.15
CA SER A 317 -6.42 8.93 -4.30
C SER A 317 -5.50 10.04 -3.81
N THR A 318 -6.08 11.10 -3.26
CA THR A 318 -5.36 12.11 -2.48
C THR A 318 -6.19 12.46 -1.24
N PRO A 319 -5.61 12.41 -0.03
CA PRO A 319 -4.22 11.99 0.26
C PRO A 319 -3.93 10.53 -0.14
N VAL A 320 -2.66 10.18 -0.37
CA VAL A 320 -2.26 8.80 -0.73
C VAL A 320 -2.79 7.82 0.32
N ASN A 321 -3.17 6.61 -0.11
CA ASN A 321 -3.82 5.59 0.73
C ASN A 321 -5.21 5.98 1.29
N GLY A 322 -5.70 7.20 1.05
CA GLY A 322 -6.99 7.69 1.52
C GLY A 322 -8.16 7.11 0.72
N PHE A 323 -8.63 5.93 1.12
CA PHE A 323 -9.78 5.24 0.51
C PHE A 323 -10.90 4.98 1.53
N PRO A 324 -11.69 6.03 1.85
CA PRO A 324 -12.85 5.90 2.73
C PRO A 324 -13.84 4.86 2.21
N PRO A 325 -14.25 3.87 3.02
CA PRO A 325 -15.22 2.88 2.59
C PRO A 325 -16.60 3.50 2.29
N PRO A 326 -17.50 2.80 1.58
CA PRO A 326 -18.76 3.38 1.08
C PRO A 326 -19.73 3.91 2.15
N PHE A 327 -19.51 3.62 3.44
CA PHE A 327 -20.30 4.21 4.53
C PHE A 327 -19.92 5.69 4.80
N ILE A 328 -18.76 6.15 4.33
CA ILE A 328 -18.39 7.57 4.28
C ILE A 328 -19.05 8.18 3.05
N LYS A 329 -19.75 9.29 3.23
CA LYS A 329 -20.53 9.97 2.19
C LYS A 329 -20.07 11.41 2.02
N GLY A 330 -20.54 12.06 0.95
CA GLY A 330 -20.22 13.46 0.67
C GLY A 330 -18.81 13.64 0.10
N ASN A 331 -18.26 14.85 0.27
CA ASN A 331 -17.05 15.26 -0.43
C ASN A 331 -15.80 14.47 -0.01
N GLN A 332 -15.75 13.92 1.20
CA GLN A 332 -14.62 13.11 1.68
C GLN A 332 -14.63 11.68 1.13
N SER A 333 -15.75 11.20 0.58
CA SER A 333 -15.79 9.87 -0.05
C SER A 333 -14.92 9.84 -1.32
N SER A 334 -14.50 8.64 -1.73
CA SER A 334 -13.78 8.41 -3.00
C SER A 334 -14.68 8.46 -4.24
N HIS A 335 -15.92 8.95 -4.13
CA HIS A 335 -16.86 8.99 -5.26
C HIS A 335 -16.33 9.80 -6.44
N TRP A 336 -15.62 10.92 -6.19
CA TRP A 336 -15.00 11.75 -7.24
C TRP A 336 -14.01 10.96 -8.11
N LEU A 337 -13.31 9.99 -7.51
CA LEU A 337 -12.32 9.15 -8.16
C LEU A 337 -13.00 8.01 -8.91
N TYR A 338 -13.91 7.29 -8.23
CA TYR A 338 -14.57 6.12 -8.81
C TYR A 338 -15.53 6.45 -9.96
N GLU A 339 -16.19 7.63 -9.94
CA GLU A 339 -16.93 8.11 -11.13
C GLU A 339 -15.99 8.37 -12.29
N ALA A 340 -14.90 9.13 -12.07
CA ALA A 340 -13.96 9.44 -13.13
C ALA A 340 -13.29 8.18 -13.72
N MET A 341 -13.02 7.17 -12.89
CA MET A 341 -12.57 5.84 -13.36
C MET A 341 -13.64 5.16 -14.20
N ALA A 342 -14.90 5.17 -13.78
CA ALA A 342 -15.99 4.57 -14.54
C ALA A 342 -16.21 5.26 -15.89
N GLU A 343 -16.01 6.57 -15.98
CA GLU A 343 -16.04 7.32 -17.25
C GLU A 343 -14.83 6.98 -18.13
N ALA A 344 -13.61 6.99 -17.56
CA ALA A 344 -12.39 6.74 -18.30
C ALA A 344 -12.29 5.30 -18.82
N TRP A 345 -12.81 4.33 -18.05
CA TRP A 345 -12.74 2.89 -18.35
C TRP A 345 -14.02 2.31 -18.95
N GLU A 346 -15.05 3.13 -19.18
CA GLU A 346 -16.29 2.75 -19.89
C GLU A 346 -16.05 1.95 -21.17
N PRO A 347 -15.06 2.30 -22.03
CA PRO A 347 -14.83 1.57 -23.29
C PRO A 347 -14.39 0.11 -23.12
N TRP A 348 -13.95 -0.28 -21.92
CA TRP A 348 -13.44 -1.62 -21.64
C TRP A 348 -14.36 -2.46 -20.74
N LEU A 349 -15.22 -1.81 -19.96
CA LEU A 349 -15.96 -2.45 -18.87
C LEU A 349 -17.47 -2.47 -19.15
N PRO A 350 -18.16 -3.61 -18.96
CA PRO A 350 -19.61 -3.66 -19.11
C PRO A 350 -20.33 -2.89 -18.00
N ALA A 351 -21.61 -2.53 -18.24
CA ALA A 351 -22.41 -1.72 -17.32
C ALA A 351 -22.46 -2.26 -15.87
N GLU A 352 -22.57 -3.58 -15.68
CA GLU A 352 -22.57 -4.19 -14.34
C GLU A 352 -21.23 -4.00 -13.61
N ALA A 353 -20.11 -4.09 -14.34
CA ALA A 353 -18.78 -3.85 -13.77
C ALA A 353 -18.61 -2.37 -13.38
N LEU A 354 -19.09 -1.45 -14.23
CA LEU A 354 -19.08 -0.01 -13.94
C LEU A 354 -19.94 0.36 -12.71
N ARG A 355 -20.97 -0.43 -12.39
CA ARG A 355 -21.81 -0.20 -11.20
C ARG A 355 -21.06 -0.47 -9.91
N THR A 356 -20.40 -1.61 -9.78
CA THR A 356 -19.61 -1.93 -8.57
C THR A 356 -18.36 -1.07 -8.48
N LEU A 357 -17.75 -0.72 -9.62
CA LEU A 357 -16.62 0.20 -9.70
C LEU A 357 -16.96 1.55 -9.05
N ARG A 358 -18.12 2.15 -9.39
CA ARG A 358 -18.58 3.42 -8.79
C ARG A 358 -18.82 3.35 -7.28
N ILE A 359 -19.13 2.16 -6.75
CA ILE A 359 -19.45 1.98 -5.33
C ILE A 359 -18.17 1.82 -4.51
N GLY A 360 -17.24 0.98 -4.94
CA GLY A 360 -16.10 0.57 -4.12
C GLY A 360 -14.80 0.33 -4.86
N GLY A 361 -14.68 0.69 -6.14
CA GLY A 361 -13.43 0.52 -6.88
C GLY A 361 -13.13 -0.91 -7.32
N PHE A 362 -14.08 -1.85 -7.22
CA PHE A 362 -13.90 -3.26 -7.59
C PHE A 362 -15.00 -3.72 -8.55
N TYR A 363 -14.74 -4.77 -9.34
CA TYR A 363 -15.71 -5.31 -10.30
C TYR A 363 -15.39 -6.74 -10.75
N ALA A 364 -16.37 -7.38 -11.37
CA ALA A 364 -16.18 -8.66 -12.06
C ALA A 364 -16.79 -8.62 -13.47
N LEU A 365 -16.18 -9.34 -14.39
CA LEU A 365 -16.66 -9.52 -15.77
C LEU A 365 -16.19 -10.85 -16.34
N SER A 366 -16.64 -11.21 -17.54
CA SER A 366 -16.22 -12.42 -18.23
C SER A 366 -15.45 -12.06 -19.50
N PRO A 367 -14.10 -12.09 -19.50
CA PRO A 367 -13.31 -11.71 -20.68
C PRO A 367 -13.56 -12.63 -21.88
N ARG A 368 -13.89 -13.90 -21.60
CA ARG A 368 -14.18 -14.95 -22.57
C ARG A 368 -15.03 -16.05 -21.91
N PRO A 369 -15.68 -16.94 -22.69
CA PRO A 369 -16.43 -18.07 -22.14
C PRO A 369 -15.56 -18.94 -21.23
N GLY A 370 -16.08 -19.38 -20.08
CA GLY A 370 -15.36 -20.22 -19.13
C GLY A 370 -14.37 -19.49 -18.23
N LEU A 371 -14.18 -18.17 -18.40
CA LEU A 371 -13.29 -17.36 -17.57
C LEU A 371 -14.04 -16.16 -16.98
N ARG A 372 -13.96 -16.02 -15.67
CA ARG A 372 -14.35 -14.82 -14.91
C ARG A 372 -13.09 -14.07 -14.49
N LEU A 373 -13.10 -12.75 -14.65
CA LEU A 373 -12.08 -11.86 -14.10
C LEU A 373 -12.69 -11.05 -12.98
N ILE A 374 -11.97 -10.97 -11.86
CA ILE A 374 -12.35 -10.22 -10.67
C ILE A 374 -11.23 -9.22 -10.38
N SER A 375 -11.55 -7.93 -10.45
CA SER A 375 -10.66 -6.83 -10.06
C SER A 375 -11.03 -6.36 -8.66
N LEU A 376 -10.12 -6.54 -7.71
CA LEU A 376 -10.29 -6.15 -6.32
C LEU A 376 -9.69 -4.78 -6.04
N ASN A 377 -10.35 -4.01 -5.18
CA ASN A 377 -9.78 -2.81 -4.58
C ASN A 377 -9.04 -3.21 -3.30
N MET A 378 -7.72 -3.35 -3.41
CA MET A 378 -6.87 -3.81 -2.30
C MET A 378 -6.64 -2.72 -1.24
N ASN A 379 -7.03 -1.47 -1.49
CA ASN A 379 -6.97 -0.39 -0.49
C ASN A 379 -7.86 -0.65 0.73
N PHE A 380 -8.88 -1.49 0.61
CA PHE A 380 -9.70 -1.94 1.74
C PHE A 380 -9.04 -3.00 2.62
N CYS A 381 -7.86 -3.51 2.22
CA CYS A 381 -7.02 -4.35 3.04
C CYS A 381 -5.77 -3.61 3.56
N SER A 382 -5.42 -2.45 3.00
CA SER A 382 -4.15 -1.78 3.26
C SER A 382 -3.98 -1.39 4.72
N ARG A 383 -2.76 -1.54 5.24
CA ARG A 383 -2.36 -1.06 6.57
C ARG A 383 -2.26 0.47 6.62
N GLU A 384 -2.09 1.11 5.47
CA GLU A 384 -1.91 2.56 5.32
C GLU A 384 -3.22 3.32 5.07
N ASN A 385 -4.31 2.59 4.77
CA ASN A 385 -5.62 3.21 4.66
C ASN A 385 -6.16 3.54 6.05
N PHE A 386 -5.85 4.75 6.51
CA PHE A 386 -6.19 5.24 7.84
C PHE A 386 -7.71 5.27 8.09
N TRP A 387 -8.56 5.36 7.06
CA TRP A 387 -10.02 5.29 7.21
C TRP A 387 -10.53 3.98 7.80
N LEU A 388 -9.74 2.90 7.71
CA LEU A 388 -10.08 1.60 8.29
C LEU A 388 -10.01 1.57 9.82
N LEU A 389 -9.46 2.60 10.46
CA LEU A 389 -9.56 2.80 11.91
C LEU A 389 -11.01 2.94 12.38
N ILE A 390 -11.90 3.49 11.55
CA ILE A 390 -13.31 3.64 11.88
C ILE A 390 -13.99 2.26 11.88
N ASN A 391 -13.76 1.47 10.83
CA ASN A 391 -14.22 0.09 10.75
C ASN A 391 -13.42 -0.64 9.67
N SER A 392 -12.72 -1.70 10.08
CA SER A 392 -11.91 -2.55 9.21
C SER A 392 -12.58 -3.89 8.85
N THR A 393 -13.82 -4.10 9.29
CA THR A 393 -14.59 -5.33 9.02
C THR A 393 -15.13 -5.31 7.60
N ASP A 394 -14.58 -6.18 6.76
CA ASP A 394 -14.89 -6.34 5.33
C ASP A 394 -15.37 -5.04 4.65
N PRO A 395 -14.50 -4.02 4.51
CA PRO A 395 -14.92 -2.72 4.00
C PRO A 395 -15.54 -2.88 2.59
N ALA A 396 -16.65 -2.19 2.38
CA ALA A 396 -17.51 -2.33 1.19
C ALA A 396 -18.17 -3.71 0.99
N GLY A 397 -18.04 -4.65 1.94
CA GLY A 397 -18.50 -6.04 1.79
C GLY A 397 -17.75 -6.79 0.69
N GLN A 398 -16.51 -6.38 0.37
CA GLN A 398 -15.78 -6.84 -0.81
C GLN A 398 -15.44 -8.33 -0.74
N LEU A 399 -14.99 -8.86 0.41
CA LEU A 399 -14.70 -10.29 0.55
C LEU A 399 -15.97 -11.13 0.53
N GLN A 400 -17.05 -10.66 1.15
CA GLN A 400 -18.33 -11.38 1.07
C GLN A 400 -18.90 -11.40 -0.35
N TRP A 401 -18.72 -10.30 -1.11
CA TRP A 401 -19.02 -10.24 -2.54
C TRP A 401 -18.15 -11.19 -3.36
N LEU A 402 -16.84 -11.23 -3.11
CA LEU A 402 -15.88 -12.15 -3.75
C LEU A 402 -16.29 -13.60 -3.54
N VAL A 403 -16.68 -13.99 -2.32
CA VAL A 403 -17.20 -15.34 -2.01
C VAL A 403 -18.41 -15.67 -2.89
N GLY A 404 -19.30 -14.71 -3.13
CA GLY A 404 -20.46 -14.89 -4.01
C GLY A 404 -20.08 -15.10 -5.47
N GLU A 405 -19.17 -14.29 -6.01
CA GLU A 405 -18.67 -14.44 -7.39
C GLU A 405 -17.93 -15.78 -7.59
N LEU A 406 -17.10 -16.19 -6.63
CA LEU A 406 -16.37 -17.46 -6.68
C LEU A 406 -17.28 -18.67 -6.58
N GLN A 407 -18.28 -18.65 -5.69
CA GLN A 407 -19.27 -19.73 -5.62
C GLN A 407 -20.05 -19.83 -6.92
N ALA A 408 -20.50 -18.69 -7.47
CA ALA A 408 -21.23 -18.68 -8.72
C ALA A 408 -20.38 -19.18 -9.90
N ALA A 409 -19.07 -18.91 -9.90
CA ALA A 409 -18.14 -19.47 -10.88
C ALA A 409 -17.95 -20.99 -10.70
N GLU A 410 -17.80 -21.48 -9.47
CA GLU A 410 -17.72 -22.90 -9.14
C GLU A 410 -18.97 -23.65 -9.63
N ASP A 411 -20.17 -23.10 -9.39
CA ASP A 411 -21.45 -23.68 -9.81
C ASP A 411 -21.57 -23.78 -11.34
N ARG A 412 -20.95 -22.84 -12.08
CA ARG A 412 -20.92 -22.84 -13.56
C ARG A 412 -19.76 -23.65 -14.15
N GLY A 413 -18.80 -24.07 -13.32
CA GLY A 413 -17.55 -24.66 -13.78
C GLY A 413 -16.61 -23.66 -14.47
N ASP A 414 -16.83 -22.36 -14.30
CA ASP A 414 -15.94 -21.31 -14.79
C ASP A 414 -14.62 -21.31 -14.00
N LYS A 415 -13.55 -20.82 -14.62
CA LYS A 415 -12.30 -20.47 -13.94
C LYS A 415 -12.25 -19.00 -13.61
N VAL A 416 -11.45 -18.63 -12.63
CA VAL A 416 -11.37 -17.25 -12.14
C VAL A 416 -9.93 -16.75 -12.14
N HIS A 417 -9.74 -15.56 -12.70
CA HIS A 417 -8.56 -14.72 -12.46
C HIS A 417 -8.90 -13.62 -11.48
N ILE A 418 -8.02 -13.42 -10.49
CA ILE A 418 -8.07 -12.26 -9.60
C ILE A 418 -6.93 -11.31 -9.98
N ILE A 419 -7.27 -10.04 -10.16
CA ILE A 419 -6.30 -8.94 -10.26
C ILE A 419 -6.53 -7.97 -9.11
N GLY A 420 -5.46 -7.37 -8.61
CA GLY A 420 -5.50 -6.34 -7.57
C GLY A 420 -4.16 -5.62 -7.50
N HIS A 421 -4.05 -4.59 -6.68
CA HIS A 421 -2.80 -3.84 -6.55
C HIS A 421 -1.89 -4.40 -5.45
N ILE A 422 -2.20 -4.11 -4.18
CA ILE A 422 -1.44 -4.59 -3.00
C ILE A 422 -1.57 -6.11 -2.87
N PRO A 423 -0.48 -6.87 -2.72
CA PRO A 423 -0.54 -8.32 -2.55
C PRO A 423 -1.17 -8.73 -1.20
N PRO A 424 -1.87 -9.88 -1.14
CA PRO A 424 -2.56 -10.35 0.06
C PRO A 424 -1.68 -10.52 1.30
N GLY A 425 -0.39 -10.87 1.14
CA GLY A 425 0.57 -10.95 2.25
C GLY A 425 0.84 -9.62 2.96
N HIS A 426 0.58 -8.48 2.31
CA HIS A 426 0.82 -7.13 2.84
C HIS A 426 -0.41 -6.52 3.53
N CYS A 427 -1.58 -7.14 3.36
CA CYS A 427 -2.83 -6.68 3.94
C CYS A 427 -2.89 -6.73 5.48
N LEU A 428 -3.84 -6.01 6.07
CA LEU A 428 -4.29 -6.14 7.46
C LEU A 428 -4.61 -7.60 7.78
N LYS A 429 -4.23 -8.03 8.99
CA LYS A 429 -4.30 -9.43 9.42
C LYS A 429 -5.63 -10.11 9.13
N SER A 430 -6.73 -9.58 9.68
CA SER A 430 -8.05 -10.18 9.52
C SER A 430 -8.45 -10.30 8.05
N TRP A 431 -8.18 -9.27 7.24
CA TRP A 431 -8.48 -9.29 5.81
C TRP A 431 -7.66 -10.36 5.08
N SER A 432 -6.34 -10.37 5.28
CA SER A 432 -5.41 -11.32 4.67
C SER A 432 -5.76 -12.77 5.03
N TRP A 433 -6.12 -13.04 6.29
CA TRP A 433 -6.52 -14.37 6.74
C TRP A 433 -7.84 -14.83 6.11
N ASN A 434 -8.83 -13.95 6.01
CA ASN A 434 -10.09 -14.29 5.34
C ASN A 434 -9.88 -14.52 3.84
N TYR A 435 -9.06 -13.69 3.18
CA TYR A 435 -8.70 -13.89 1.78
C TYR A 435 -7.99 -15.24 1.56
N TYR A 436 -7.03 -15.58 2.41
CA TYR A 436 -6.31 -16.86 2.37
C TYR A 436 -7.27 -18.06 2.48
N ARG A 437 -8.24 -17.98 3.38
CA ARG A 437 -9.30 -18.99 3.55
C ARG A 437 -10.20 -19.12 2.33
N ILE A 438 -10.52 -17.99 1.69
CA ILE A 438 -11.30 -17.97 0.44
C ILE A 438 -10.51 -18.65 -0.68
N VAL A 439 -9.21 -18.34 -0.83
CA VAL A 439 -8.35 -18.96 -1.84
C VAL A 439 -8.26 -20.48 -1.63
N GLU A 440 -8.08 -20.92 -0.38
CA GLU A 440 -8.08 -22.34 -0.04
C GLU A 440 -9.43 -23.00 -0.41
N ARG A 441 -10.57 -22.37 -0.08
CA ARG A 441 -11.90 -22.93 -0.36
C ARG A 441 -12.14 -23.13 -1.86
N TYR A 442 -11.68 -22.20 -2.68
CA TYR A 442 -11.96 -22.16 -4.13
C TYR A 442 -10.75 -22.52 -5.00
N GLU A 443 -9.81 -23.31 -4.47
CA GLU A 443 -8.56 -23.67 -5.15
C GLU A 443 -8.75 -24.32 -6.54
N ASN A 444 -9.85 -25.02 -6.77
CA ASN A 444 -10.17 -25.64 -8.07
C ASN A 444 -10.74 -24.64 -9.09
N THR A 445 -11.29 -23.53 -8.61
CA THR A 445 -11.98 -22.50 -9.40
C THR A 445 -11.01 -21.39 -9.78
N LEU A 446 -10.08 -21.03 -8.89
CA LEU A 446 -9.03 -20.06 -9.16
C LEU A 446 -7.98 -20.63 -10.13
N ALA A 447 -7.71 -19.88 -11.21
CA ALA A 447 -6.72 -20.23 -12.22
C ALA A 447 -5.51 -19.27 -12.25
N GLY A 448 -5.65 -18.06 -11.71
CA GLY A 448 -4.54 -17.09 -11.64
C GLY A 448 -4.82 -15.95 -10.68
N GLN A 449 -3.76 -15.42 -10.07
CA GLN A 449 -3.78 -14.27 -9.19
C GLN A 449 -2.62 -13.34 -9.56
N PHE A 450 -2.90 -12.05 -9.76
CA PHE A 450 -1.94 -11.10 -10.32
C PHE A 450 -1.99 -9.76 -9.59
N PHE A 451 -0.85 -9.33 -9.07
CA PHE A 451 -0.71 -8.12 -8.26
C PHE A 451 0.56 -7.33 -8.64
N GLY A 452 0.69 -6.13 -8.08
CA GLY A 452 1.83 -5.21 -8.28
C GLY A 452 2.30 -4.65 -6.95
N HIS A 453 2.38 -3.32 -6.83
CA HIS A 453 2.65 -2.55 -5.61
C HIS A 453 4.08 -2.66 -5.07
N THR A 454 4.68 -3.85 -5.06
CA THR A 454 6.02 -4.04 -4.48
C THR A 454 7.14 -3.53 -5.39
N HIS A 455 6.80 -3.19 -6.64
CA HIS A 455 7.69 -2.72 -7.71
C HIS A 455 8.75 -3.72 -8.20
N VAL A 456 8.89 -4.85 -7.52
CA VAL A 456 9.91 -5.89 -7.75
C VAL A 456 9.31 -7.14 -8.35
N ASP A 457 10.16 -8.02 -8.89
CA ASP A 457 9.74 -9.27 -9.53
C ASP A 457 9.73 -10.42 -8.52
N GLU A 458 8.54 -10.79 -8.04
CA GLU A 458 8.38 -11.81 -7.01
C GLU A 458 7.02 -12.52 -7.05
N PHE A 459 6.72 -13.38 -6.08
CA PHE A 459 5.48 -14.14 -6.02
C PHE A 459 5.11 -14.55 -4.59
N GLU A 460 3.84 -14.88 -4.35
CA GLU A 460 3.37 -15.40 -3.06
C GLU A 460 2.69 -16.78 -3.23
N VAL A 461 3.18 -17.81 -2.52
CA VAL A 461 2.60 -19.16 -2.53
C VAL A 461 1.55 -19.33 -1.43
N PHE A 462 0.38 -19.84 -1.80
CA PHE A 462 -0.72 -20.19 -0.89
C PHE A 462 -0.73 -21.69 -0.58
N TYR A 463 -1.10 -22.03 0.65
CA TYR A 463 -1.11 -23.38 1.18
C TYR A 463 -2.48 -23.73 1.78
N ASP A 464 -2.72 -25.01 2.02
CA ASP A 464 -3.88 -25.49 2.77
C ASP A 464 -3.88 -24.93 4.21
N GLU A 465 -5.06 -24.55 4.72
CA GLU A 465 -5.15 -23.92 6.05
C GLU A 465 -4.79 -24.88 7.19
N GLU A 466 -5.07 -26.17 7.02
CA GLU A 466 -4.96 -27.18 8.07
C GLU A 466 -3.49 -27.46 8.45
N THR A 467 -2.61 -27.60 7.45
CA THR A 467 -1.22 -28.02 7.67
C THR A 467 -0.19 -27.00 7.19
N LEU A 468 -0.59 -26.04 6.35
CA LEU A 468 0.29 -25.07 5.69
C LEU A 468 1.46 -25.77 4.99
N SER A 469 1.17 -26.81 4.19
CA SER A 469 2.21 -27.66 3.60
C SER A 469 1.99 -28.01 2.13
N ARG A 470 0.73 -28.09 1.68
CA ARG A 470 0.38 -28.36 0.28
C ARG A 470 0.17 -27.04 -0.47
N PRO A 471 1.06 -26.66 -1.40
CA PRO A 471 0.85 -25.47 -2.21
C PRO A 471 -0.37 -25.66 -3.11
N LEU A 472 -1.29 -24.68 -3.12
CA LEU A 472 -2.58 -24.77 -3.82
C LEU A 472 -2.89 -23.58 -4.74
N SER A 473 -2.19 -22.45 -4.57
CA SER A 473 -2.29 -21.29 -5.46
C SER A 473 -1.00 -20.49 -5.42
N VAL A 474 -0.80 -19.62 -6.41
CA VAL A 474 0.32 -18.68 -6.48
C VAL A 474 -0.21 -17.34 -6.98
N ALA A 475 0.18 -16.25 -6.31
CA ALA A 475 0.01 -14.89 -6.80
C ALA A 475 1.32 -14.40 -7.40
N PHE A 476 1.26 -13.90 -8.63
CA PHE A 476 2.41 -13.30 -9.29
C PHE A 476 2.44 -11.81 -9.01
N LEU A 477 3.56 -11.32 -8.47
CA LEU A 477 3.79 -9.90 -8.20
C LEU A 477 4.68 -9.38 -9.33
N ALA A 478 4.06 -8.68 -10.28
CA ALA A 478 4.81 -8.16 -11.43
C ALA A 478 5.62 -6.93 -11.01
N PRO A 479 6.84 -6.76 -11.53
CA PRO A 479 7.64 -5.58 -11.24
C PRO A 479 7.06 -4.35 -11.92
N SER A 480 7.40 -3.17 -11.37
CA SER A 480 6.85 -1.90 -11.81
C SER A 480 7.32 -1.48 -13.20
N ALA A 481 6.52 -0.62 -13.84
CA ALA A 481 7.03 0.20 -14.93
C ALA A 481 7.96 1.30 -14.41
N THR A 482 7.69 1.89 -13.24
CA THR A 482 8.54 2.95 -12.69
C THR A 482 9.97 2.51 -12.33
N THR A 483 10.86 3.48 -12.24
CA THR A 483 12.22 3.34 -11.69
C THR A 483 12.24 3.31 -10.17
N TYR A 484 11.17 3.79 -9.51
CA TYR A 484 11.12 3.93 -8.06
C TYR A 484 11.25 2.56 -7.36
N ILE A 485 12.30 2.26 -6.58
CA ILE A 485 13.55 3.03 -6.41
C ILE A 485 14.74 2.27 -7.02
N GLY A 486 15.50 2.98 -7.86
CA GLY A 486 16.76 2.48 -8.38
C GLY A 486 16.65 1.28 -9.31
N LEU A 487 15.50 1.09 -9.97
CA LEU A 487 15.23 -0.05 -10.85
C LEU A 487 15.24 0.35 -12.33
N ASN A 488 15.45 -0.62 -13.22
CA ASN A 488 15.07 -0.43 -14.62
C ASN A 488 13.55 -0.32 -14.76
N PRO A 489 13.02 0.43 -15.73
CA PRO A 489 11.62 0.32 -16.13
C PRO A 489 11.31 -1.07 -16.70
N GLY A 490 10.15 -1.65 -16.37
CA GLY A 490 9.79 -3.00 -16.80
C GLY A 490 8.30 -3.22 -17.04
N TYR A 491 7.97 -4.30 -17.74
CA TYR A 491 6.61 -4.83 -17.84
C TYR A 491 6.62 -6.35 -17.99
N ARG A 492 5.44 -6.97 -17.85
CA ARG A 492 5.29 -8.42 -17.81
C ARG A 492 4.29 -8.91 -18.86
N VAL A 493 4.57 -10.07 -19.45
CA VAL A 493 3.62 -10.80 -20.30
C VAL A 493 3.41 -12.20 -19.75
N TYR A 494 2.15 -12.60 -19.59
CA TYR A 494 1.76 -13.95 -19.18
C TYR A 494 1.32 -14.76 -20.40
N GLN A 495 1.82 -15.99 -20.48
CA GLN A 495 1.27 -17.02 -21.34
C GLN A 495 0.26 -17.81 -20.53
N ILE A 496 -0.99 -17.88 -20.98
CA ILE A 496 -2.11 -18.48 -20.26
C ILE A 496 -2.74 -19.56 -21.14
N ASP A 497 -3.20 -20.65 -20.54
CA ASP A 497 -4.00 -21.65 -21.24
C ASP A 497 -5.21 -21.00 -21.93
N GLY A 498 -5.31 -21.20 -23.24
CA GLY A 498 -6.01 -20.28 -24.13
C GLY A 498 -7.53 -20.38 -24.08
N ASN A 499 -8.16 -19.80 -25.10
CA ASN A 499 -9.62 -19.75 -25.22
C ASN A 499 -10.16 -20.99 -25.94
N TYR A 500 -10.55 -22.02 -25.18
CA TYR A 500 -11.24 -23.20 -25.70
C TYR A 500 -12.01 -23.90 -24.57
N SER A 501 -12.99 -24.74 -24.92
CA SER A 501 -13.78 -25.49 -23.95
C SER A 501 -12.91 -26.48 -23.17
N GLY A 502 -12.99 -26.43 -21.84
CA GLY A 502 -12.18 -27.27 -20.96
C GLY A 502 -10.76 -26.75 -20.70
N SER A 503 -10.43 -25.54 -21.17
CA SER A 503 -9.19 -24.84 -20.79
C SER A 503 -9.08 -24.71 -19.28
N SER A 504 -7.88 -24.90 -18.77
CA SER A 504 -7.57 -24.69 -17.35
C SER A 504 -7.47 -23.20 -17.00
N HIS A 505 -7.28 -22.34 -18.00
CA HIS A 505 -6.99 -20.92 -17.89
C HIS A 505 -5.81 -20.57 -16.97
N VAL A 506 -4.95 -21.51 -16.60
CA VAL A 506 -3.81 -21.22 -15.72
C VAL A 506 -2.66 -20.55 -16.46
N VAL A 507 -1.80 -19.87 -15.72
CA VAL A 507 -0.51 -19.39 -16.23
C VAL A 507 0.36 -20.61 -16.61
N LEU A 508 0.87 -20.58 -17.84
CA LEU A 508 1.76 -21.59 -18.40
C LEU A 508 3.22 -21.19 -18.29
N ASP A 509 3.52 -19.91 -18.50
CA ASP A 509 4.83 -19.28 -18.38
C ASP A 509 4.67 -17.76 -18.31
N HIS A 510 5.74 -17.04 -18.00
CA HIS A 510 5.76 -15.58 -18.11
C HIS A 510 7.12 -15.01 -18.50
N GLU A 511 7.07 -13.80 -19.04
CA GLU A 511 8.18 -13.08 -19.66
C GLU A 511 8.26 -11.66 -19.08
N THR A 512 9.43 -11.24 -18.61
CA THR A 512 9.65 -9.86 -18.15
C THR A 512 10.49 -9.12 -19.18
N TYR A 513 10.04 -7.93 -19.58
CA TYR A 513 10.75 -7.03 -20.48
C TYR A 513 11.20 -5.80 -19.71
N ILE A 514 12.37 -5.27 -20.04
CA ILE A 514 12.92 -4.07 -19.40
C ILE A 514 13.50 -3.11 -20.44
N MET A 515 13.69 -1.87 -20.03
CA MET A 515 14.56 -0.91 -20.70
C MET A 515 15.78 -0.66 -19.82
N ASN A 516 16.98 -0.94 -20.32
CA ASN A 516 18.22 -0.63 -19.59
C ASN A 516 18.48 0.88 -19.62
N LEU A 517 18.32 1.56 -18.49
CA LEU A 517 18.51 3.01 -18.42
C LEU A 517 19.94 3.43 -18.71
N THR A 518 20.93 2.61 -18.37
CA THR A 518 22.34 2.90 -18.65
C THR A 518 22.55 3.09 -20.15
N GLU A 519 21.99 2.20 -20.97
CA GLU A 519 22.10 2.29 -22.43
C GLU A 519 21.17 3.35 -23.02
N ALA A 520 19.93 3.45 -22.51
CA ALA A 520 18.93 4.38 -23.05
C ALA A 520 19.31 5.85 -22.80
N ASN A 521 19.99 6.16 -21.70
CA ASN A 521 20.41 7.51 -21.35
C ASN A 521 21.75 7.94 -21.98
N GLU A 522 22.42 7.07 -22.76
CA GLU A 522 23.59 7.50 -23.53
C GLU A 522 23.22 8.59 -24.55
N PRO A 523 24.05 9.62 -24.75
CA PRO A 523 23.74 10.72 -25.66
C PRO A 523 23.45 10.26 -27.10
N GLY A 524 22.23 10.53 -27.58
CA GLY A 524 21.78 10.14 -28.92
C GLY A 524 21.28 8.70 -29.05
N ALA A 525 21.21 7.94 -27.95
CA ALA A 525 20.63 6.61 -27.94
C ALA A 525 19.10 6.64 -28.13
N THR A 526 18.56 5.54 -28.65
CA THR A 526 17.12 5.28 -28.73
C THR A 526 16.78 4.20 -27.71
N PRO A 527 15.71 4.37 -26.90
CA PRO A 527 15.33 3.38 -25.90
C PRO A 527 14.94 2.06 -26.57
N HIS A 528 15.50 0.96 -26.08
CA HIS A 528 15.18 -0.38 -26.53
C HIS A 528 14.63 -1.21 -25.37
N TRP A 529 13.40 -1.72 -25.56
CA TRP A 529 12.78 -2.67 -24.65
C TRP A 529 13.11 -4.08 -25.09
N TYR A 530 13.81 -4.83 -24.24
CA TYR A 530 14.23 -6.19 -24.53
C TYR A 530 13.73 -7.18 -23.48
N LEU A 531 13.62 -8.44 -23.89
CA LEU A 531 13.25 -9.53 -23.00
C LEU A 531 14.39 -9.78 -22.00
N LEU A 532 14.12 -9.57 -20.71
CA LEU A 532 15.06 -9.87 -19.64
C LEU A 532 15.17 -11.39 -19.43
N TYR A 533 14.03 -12.07 -19.27
CA TYR A 533 14.00 -13.52 -19.06
C TYR A 533 12.62 -14.14 -19.31
N ARG A 534 12.61 -15.48 -19.41
CA ARG A 534 11.41 -16.32 -19.35
C ARG A 534 11.48 -17.22 -18.13
N ALA A 535 10.41 -17.29 -17.35
CA ALA A 535 10.44 -17.93 -16.03
C ALA A 535 10.83 -19.41 -16.09
N ARG A 536 10.17 -20.20 -16.95
CA ARG A 536 10.46 -21.64 -17.03
C ARG A 536 11.85 -21.94 -17.57
N GLU A 537 12.32 -21.16 -18.54
CA GLU A 537 13.65 -21.29 -19.13
C GLU A 537 14.74 -21.03 -18.08
N THR A 538 14.67 -19.89 -17.40
CA THR A 538 15.72 -19.45 -16.47
C THR A 538 15.74 -20.30 -15.19
N TYR A 539 14.59 -20.63 -14.63
CA TYR A 539 14.51 -21.37 -13.37
C TYR A 539 14.41 -22.90 -13.57
N GLY A 540 14.36 -23.37 -14.82
CA GLY A 540 14.19 -24.79 -15.14
C GLY A 540 12.87 -25.36 -14.60
N LEU A 541 11.77 -24.60 -14.67
CA LEU A 541 10.48 -25.01 -14.09
C LEU A 541 9.71 -25.91 -15.06
N PRO A 542 9.15 -27.03 -14.57
CA PRO A 542 8.36 -27.93 -15.43
C PRO A 542 7.06 -27.28 -15.91
N ASN A 543 6.51 -26.35 -15.14
CA ASN A 543 5.30 -25.55 -15.40
C ASN A 543 5.30 -24.34 -14.43
N ALA A 544 4.27 -23.49 -14.50
CA ALA A 544 4.09 -22.36 -13.59
C ALA A 544 3.05 -22.61 -12.48
N LEU A 545 2.79 -23.88 -12.13
CA LEU A 545 1.83 -24.24 -11.07
C LEU A 545 2.43 -24.01 -9.66
N PRO A 546 1.60 -23.91 -8.60
CA PRO A 546 2.06 -23.57 -7.25
C PRO A 546 3.20 -24.44 -6.70
N THR A 547 3.19 -25.74 -6.98
CA THR A 547 4.27 -26.66 -6.56
C THR A 547 5.63 -26.29 -7.16
N ALA A 548 5.68 -25.83 -8.42
CA ALA A 548 6.95 -25.47 -9.06
C ALA A 548 7.61 -24.25 -8.39
N TRP A 549 6.79 -23.28 -7.98
CA TRP A 549 7.23 -22.09 -7.26
C TRP A 549 7.63 -22.39 -5.82
N HIS A 550 6.87 -23.26 -5.14
CA HIS A 550 7.27 -23.81 -3.83
C HIS A 550 8.66 -24.48 -3.91
N ASP A 551 8.84 -25.40 -4.85
CA ASP A 551 10.11 -26.11 -5.03
C ASP A 551 11.26 -25.15 -5.37
N LEU A 552 11.01 -24.11 -6.17
CA LEU A 552 11.99 -23.07 -6.50
C LEU A 552 12.51 -22.37 -5.24
N VAL A 553 11.64 -22.00 -4.30
CA VAL A 553 12.05 -21.37 -3.02
C VAL A 553 13.02 -22.27 -2.24
N TYR A 554 12.72 -23.56 -2.12
CA TYR A 554 13.60 -24.50 -1.41
C TYR A 554 14.88 -24.86 -2.18
N ARG A 555 14.86 -24.78 -3.51
CA ARG A 555 16.08 -24.87 -4.35
C ARG A 555 16.97 -23.65 -4.10
N MET A 556 16.44 -22.44 -4.17
CA MET A 556 17.17 -21.18 -3.92
C MET A 556 17.75 -21.08 -2.50
N ARG A 557 17.10 -21.72 -1.52
CA ARG A 557 17.66 -21.85 -0.17
C ARG A 557 19.00 -22.60 -0.16
N LYS A 558 19.12 -23.67 -0.96
CA LYS A 558 20.30 -24.55 -1.01
C LYS A 558 21.33 -24.10 -2.06
N ASP A 559 20.85 -23.47 -3.13
CA ASP A 559 21.65 -23.02 -4.26
C ASP A 559 21.72 -21.48 -4.27
N THR A 560 22.84 -20.95 -3.79
CA THR A 560 23.07 -19.51 -3.75
C THR A 560 23.18 -18.89 -5.14
N GLN A 561 23.67 -19.63 -6.16
CA GLN A 561 23.78 -19.09 -7.51
C GLN A 561 22.39 -18.89 -8.12
N LEU A 562 21.50 -19.87 -7.95
CA LEU A 562 20.10 -19.75 -8.37
C LEU A 562 19.39 -18.60 -7.64
N PHE A 563 19.65 -18.43 -6.33
CA PHE A 563 19.13 -17.29 -5.59
C PHE A 563 19.66 -15.95 -6.13
N GLN A 564 20.95 -15.85 -6.49
CA GLN A 564 21.50 -14.63 -7.08
C GLN A 564 20.90 -14.34 -8.46
N THR A 565 20.59 -15.35 -9.26
CA THR A 565 19.79 -15.18 -10.49
C THR A 565 18.41 -14.62 -10.17
N PHE A 566 17.71 -15.16 -9.17
CA PHE A 566 16.43 -14.60 -8.73
C PHE A 566 16.58 -13.16 -8.24
N TRP A 567 17.57 -12.85 -7.40
CA TRP A 567 17.83 -11.52 -6.86
C TRP A 567 18.15 -10.48 -7.96
N PHE A 568 18.90 -10.87 -8.99
CA PHE A 568 19.13 -10.02 -10.15
C PHE A 568 17.82 -9.69 -10.88
N LEU A 569 16.95 -10.68 -11.07
CA LEU A 569 15.66 -10.52 -11.76
C LEU A 569 14.63 -9.78 -10.91
N TYR A 570 14.63 -10.00 -9.59
CA TYR A 570 13.83 -9.29 -8.58
C TYR A 570 13.95 -7.77 -8.74
N HIS A 571 15.18 -7.31 -9.02
CA HIS A 571 15.50 -5.89 -9.25
C HIS A 571 15.50 -5.49 -10.74
N LYS A 572 14.79 -6.22 -11.62
CA LYS A 572 14.74 -5.93 -13.07
C LYS A 572 16.13 -5.77 -13.71
N GLY A 573 17.08 -6.60 -13.29
CA GLY A 573 18.45 -6.59 -13.78
C GLY A 573 19.35 -5.48 -13.23
N HIS A 574 18.89 -4.71 -12.23
CA HIS A 574 19.68 -3.66 -11.57
C HIS A 574 19.66 -3.82 -10.03
N PRO A 575 20.28 -4.89 -9.49
CA PRO A 575 20.32 -5.11 -8.05
C PRO A 575 21.17 -4.04 -7.33
N PRO A 576 20.94 -3.84 -6.01
CA PRO A 576 21.77 -2.95 -5.21
C PRO A 576 23.23 -3.43 -5.17
N SER A 577 24.15 -2.49 -4.95
CA SER A 577 25.58 -2.79 -4.84
C SER A 577 25.93 -3.60 -3.58
N GLU A 578 25.12 -3.44 -2.51
CA GLU A 578 25.26 -4.24 -1.30
C GLU A 578 24.83 -5.69 -1.56
N PRO A 579 25.70 -6.70 -1.32
CA PRO A 579 25.36 -8.09 -1.54
C PRO A 579 24.27 -8.59 -0.59
N CYS A 580 23.24 -9.25 -1.12
CA CYS A 580 22.23 -9.92 -0.32
C CYS A 580 22.79 -11.20 0.33
N GLY A 581 23.26 -11.07 1.58
CA GLY A 581 23.80 -12.16 2.40
C GLY A 581 22.73 -13.13 2.93
N THR A 582 23.12 -14.00 3.86
CA THR A 582 22.21 -15.05 4.38
C THR A 582 20.93 -14.51 5.03
N PRO A 583 20.97 -13.50 5.92
CA PRO A 583 19.74 -12.96 6.52
C PRO A 583 18.80 -12.35 5.47
N CYS A 584 19.34 -11.56 4.54
CA CYS A 584 18.61 -11.01 3.40
C CYS A 584 17.94 -12.12 2.59
N ARG A 585 18.71 -13.12 2.15
CA ARG A 585 18.18 -14.27 1.40
C ARG A 585 17.05 -14.99 2.12
N LEU A 586 17.21 -15.30 3.41
CA LEU A 586 16.17 -16.01 4.16
C LEU A 586 14.90 -15.16 4.33
N ALA A 587 15.03 -13.84 4.48
CA ALA A 587 13.90 -12.92 4.52
C ALA A 587 13.19 -12.86 3.16
N THR A 588 13.93 -12.69 2.06
CA THR A 588 13.38 -12.69 0.69
C THR A 588 12.64 -13.99 0.38
N LEU A 589 13.25 -15.14 0.69
CA LEU A 589 12.61 -16.45 0.49
C LEU A 589 11.38 -16.66 1.37
N CYS A 590 11.38 -16.09 2.59
CA CYS A 590 10.23 -16.15 3.49
C CYS A 590 9.05 -15.33 2.94
N ALA A 591 9.31 -14.15 2.36
CA ALA A 591 8.27 -13.35 1.71
C ALA A 591 7.54 -14.16 0.62
N GLN A 592 8.28 -14.96 -0.17
CA GLN A 592 7.67 -15.77 -1.23
C GLN A 592 6.68 -16.84 -0.74
N LEU A 593 6.75 -17.21 0.53
CA LEU A 593 5.85 -18.17 1.17
C LEU A 593 4.76 -17.51 2.01
N SER A 594 4.77 -16.18 2.13
CA SER A 594 4.01 -15.42 3.13
C SER A 594 2.78 -14.74 2.56
N ALA A 595 1.97 -15.45 1.77
CA ALA A 595 0.71 -14.92 1.21
C ALA A 595 -0.40 -14.64 2.26
N ARG A 596 -0.11 -14.89 3.54
CA ARG A 596 -0.96 -14.56 4.69
C ARG A 596 -0.16 -13.72 5.68
N SER A 597 -0.62 -12.51 5.96
CA SER A 597 0.08 -11.60 6.86
C SER A 597 0.15 -12.15 8.29
N ASP A 598 1.20 -11.74 9.02
CA ASP A 598 1.46 -12.11 10.42
C ASP A 598 1.45 -13.63 10.70
N SER A 599 1.97 -14.43 9.77
CA SER A 599 1.96 -15.90 9.81
C SER A 599 3.38 -16.52 9.78
N PRO A 600 4.20 -16.36 10.84
CA PRO A 600 5.60 -16.84 10.85
C PRO A 600 5.74 -18.37 10.65
N ALA A 601 4.68 -19.14 10.93
CA ALA A 601 4.65 -20.58 10.72
C ALA A 601 4.83 -20.99 9.25
N LEU A 602 4.61 -20.10 8.28
CA LEU A 602 4.85 -20.34 6.85
C LEU A 602 6.35 -20.48 6.53
N CYS A 603 7.21 -19.84 7.31
CA CYS A 603 8.66 -19.84 7.09
C CYS A 603 9.45 -20.81 8.00
N ARG A 604 8.75 -21.64 8.79
CA ARG A 604 9.35 -22.57 9.77
C ARG A 604 10.41 -23.50 9.18
N HIS A 605 10.29 -23.87 7.91
CA HIS A 605 11.25 -24.76 7.26
C HIS A 605 12.49 -24.02 6.75
N LEU A 606 12.40 -22.70 6.53
CA LEU A 606 13.54 -21.87 6.12
C LEU A 606 14.44 -21.56 7.32
N VAL A 607 13.83 -21.28 8.47
CA VAL A 607 14.50 -20.91 9.74
C VAL A 607 14.02 -21.85 10.87
N PRO A 608 14.66 -23.04 11.04
CA PRO A 608 14.17 -24.09 11.94
C PRO A 608 14.40 -23.83 13.44
N ASP A 609 15.32 -22.93 13.82
CA ASP A 609 15.59 -22.60 15.21
C ASP A 609 14.89 -21.29 15.60
N ALA A 610 14.03 -21.38 16.62
CA ALA A 610 13.19 -20.31 17.16
C ALA A 610 14.01 -19.26 17.92
N SER A 611 14.78 -18.48 17.17
CA SER A 611 14.86 -17.04 17.35
C SER A 611 15.00 -16.50 15.93
N LEU A 612 13.90 -16.05 15.34
CA LEU A 612 14.00 -15.01 14.32
C LEU A 612 14.41 -13.77 15.13
N PRO A 613 15.71 -13.36 15.21
CA PRO A 613 15.98 -11.99 15.62
C PRO A 613 15.16 -11.16 14.67
N ASP A 614 14.17 -10.45 15.21
CA ASP A 614 13.08 -9.78 14.49
C ASP A 614 13.30 -9.87 12.98
N VAL A 615 12.81 -10.93 12.30
CA VAL A 615 12.93 -10.92 10.83
C VAL A 615 12.25 -9.68 10.29
N GLN A 616 11.30 -9.14 11.04
CA GLN A 616 10.71 -7.83 10.86
C GLN A 616 11.64 -6.62 11.05
N SER A 617 12.75 -6.74 11.80
CA SER A 617 13.84 -5.76 11.80
C SER A 617 14.83 -5.98 10.66
N LEU A 618 14.88 -7.18 10.06
CA LEU A 618 15.58 -7.46 8.79
C LEU A 618 14.74 -7.05 7.57
N TRP A 619 13.44 -6.85 7.76
CA TRP A 619 12.59 -6.01 6.90
C TRP A 619 12.90 -4.51 7.11
N SER A 620 14.13 -4.15 7.46
CA SER A 620 14.68 -2.84 7.12
C SER A 620 15.02 -2.78 5.61
N MET A 621 14.19 -3.38 4.75
CA MET A 621 13.94 -2.73 3.48
C MET A 621 13.01 -1.58 3.83
N PRO A 622 13.28 -0.34 3.40
CA PRO A 622 12.21 0.64 3.37
C PRO A 622 11.05 -0.03 2.59
N LEU A 623 9.90 -0.20 3.24
CA LEU A 623 8.63 -0.57 2.60
C LEU A 623 8.35 0.60 1.67
N LEU A 624 8.88 0.64 0.46
CA LEU A 624 9.01 1.89 -0.31
C LEU A 624 7.75 2.31 -1.10
N CYS A 625 6.58 2.28 -0.48
CA CYS A 625 5.36 2.93 -1.00
C CYS A 625 4.60 3.59 0.16
#